data_AF-A0A6S6XG54-F1
#
_entry.id   AF-A0A6S6XG54-F1
#
_cell.length_a   1.000
_cell.length_b   1.000
_cell.length_c   1.000
_cell.angle_alpha   90.00
_cell.angle_beta   90.00
_cell.angle_gamma   90.00
#
_symmetry.space_group_name_H-M   'P 1'
#
loop_
_entity.id
_entity.type
_entity.pdbx_description
1 polymer ?
#
loop_
_entity_poly.entity_id
_entity_poly.type
_entity_poly.pdbx_seq_one_letter_code
_entity_poly.pdbx_strand_id
1 'polypeptide(L)'
;MAAYKEPQTSTWRIVYRYTNWKGERKQTQKRGFPTKREALAWEREQLQKVKADLDMTFESFVTVYTEDMQNRMKENTWATKEHIIRTKLVPFFGKRKMSEIQPKEIIA
;
A
#
# COMPACT_ATOMS: atom_id res chain seq x y z
N MET A 1 18.50 -4.01 7.02
CA MET A 1 18.69 -4.15 8.49
C MET A 1 19.43 -5.46 8.79
N ALA A 2 19.62 -5.86 10.07
CA ALA A 2 20.38 -7.07 10.41
C ALA A 2 19.53 -8.35 10.32
N ALA A 3 19.99 -9.32 9.53
CA ALA A 3 19.49 -10.69 9.54
C ALA A 3 20.24 -11.47 10.64
N TYR A 4 19.50 -12.18 11.50
CA TYR A 4 20.03 -12.93 12.64
C TYR A 4 19.89 -14.42 12.38
N LYS A 5 20.89 -15.22 12.76
CA LYS A 5 20.82 -16.68 12.72
C LYS A 5 20.22 -17.20 14.03
N GLU A 6 19.22 -18.07 13.95
CA GLU A 6 18.69 -18.78 15.10
C GLU A 6 19.58 -20.00 15.42
N PRO A 7 20.10 -20.12 16.66
CA PRO A 7 21.01 -21.20 17.03
C PRO A 7 20.33 -22.57 17.13
N GLN A 8 19.02 -22.61 17.41
CA GLN A 8 18.27 -23.87 17.62
C GLN A 8 17.86 -24.55 16.31
N THR A 9 17.51 -23.79 15.29
CA THR A 9 16.96 -24.31 14.02
C THR A 9 17.91 -24.14 12.84
N SER A 10 19.07 -23.49 13.04
CA SER A 10 19.99 -23.05 11.98
C SER A 10 19.34 -22.17 10.89
N THR A 11 18.12 -21.68 11.10
CA THR A 11 17.42 -20.80 10.16
C THR A 11 17.74 -19.33 10.43
N TRP A 12 17.50 -18.50 9.44
CA TRP A 12 17.69 -17.06 9.48
C TRP A 12 16.35 -16.38 9.77
N ARG A 13 16.41 -15.32 10.57
CA ARG A 13 15.30 -14.41 10.84
C ARG A 13 15.66 -12.98 10.48
N ILE A 14 14.66 -12.21 10.06
CA ILE A 14 14.78 -10.78 9.83
C ILE A 14 13.83 -10.01 10.72
N VAL A 15 14.36 -8.94 11.29
CA VAL A 15 13.60 -7.93 12.01
C VAL A 15 13.56 -6.70 11.12
N TYR A 16 12.36 -6.29 10.72
CA TYR A 16 12.16 -5.10 9.90
C TYR A 16 11.21 -4.15 10.60
N ARG A 17 11.40 -2.86 10.34
CA ARG A 17 10.57 -1.78 10.86
C ARG A 17 9.79 -1.20 9.70
N TYR A 18 8.50 -0.99 9.90
CA TYR A 18 7.67 -0.30 8.93
C TYR A 18 6.79 0.70 9.66
N THR A 19 6.48 1.79 8.96
CA THR A 19 5.48 2.74 9.42
C THR A 19 4.12 2.20 8.99
N ASN A 20 3.22 2.01 9.94
CA ASN A 20 1.85 1.64 9.59
C ASN A 20 1.14 2.84 8.93
N TRP A 21 -0.03 2.59 8.35
CA TRP A 21 -0.88 3.61 7.75
C TRP A 21 -1.35 4.69 8.75
N LYS A 22 -1.22 4.47 10.07
CA LYS A 22 -1.48 5.44 11.13
C LYS A 22 -0.27 6.30 11.51
N GLY A 23 0.88 6.10 10.86
CA GLY A 23 2.13 6.84 11.17
C GLY A 23 2.95 6.26 12.32
N GLU A 24 2.52 5.18 12.97
CA GLU A 24 3.25 4.54 14.06
C GLU A 24 4.35 3.63 13.50
N ARG A 25 5.56 3.74 14.05
CA ARG A 25 6.67 2.83 13.74
C ARG A 25 6.45 1.51 14.48
N LYS A 26 6.19 0.43 13.73
CA LYS A 26 6.11 -0.93 14.27
C LYS A 26 7.31 -1.76 13.85
N GLN A 27 7.73 -2.66 14.74
CA GLN A 27 8.79 -3.61 14.50
C GLN A 27 8.19 -5.01 14.43
N THR A 28 8.36 -5.67 13.29
CA THR A 28 7.89 -7.04 13.07
C THR A 28 9.07 -7.93 12.66
N GLN A 29 8.91 -9.23 12.82
CA GLN A 29 9.92 -10.21 12.47
C GLN A 29 9.34 -11.32 11.60
N LYS A 30 10.15 -11.81 10.65
CA LYS A 30 9.87 -13.02 9.86
C LYS A 30 11.00 -14.02 10.11
N ARG A 31 10.64 -15.28 10.37
CA ARG A 31 11.55 -16.38 10.73
C ARG A 31 11.45 -17.51 9.71
N GLY A 32 12.43 -18.41 9.69
CA GLY A 32 12.41 -19.64 8.89
C GLY A 32 13.09 -19.55 7.53
N PHE A 33 13.96 -18.55 7.29
CA PHE A 33 14.71 -18.49 6.04
C PHE A 33 15.88 -19.48 6.07
N PRO A 34 16.09 -20.30 5.05
CA PRO A 34 17.22 -21.23 5.02
C PRO A 34 18.56 -20.50 4.82
N THR A 35 18.57 -19.36 4.11
CA THR A 35 19.79 -18.59 3.86
C THR A 35 19.65 -17.11 4.23
N LYS A 36 20.78 -16.48 4.59
CA LYS A 36 20.87 -15.03 4.83
C LYS A 36 20.44 -14.22 3.60
N ARG A 37 20.76 -14.72 2.40
CA ARG A 37 20.48 -14.06 1.12
C ARG A 37 18.98 -13.99 0.85
N GLU A 38 18.26 -15.10 1.04
CA GLU A 38 16.81 -15.13 0.87
C GLU A 38 16.09 -14.23 1.86
N ALA A 39 16.56 -14.19 3.11
CA ALA A 39 16.03 -13.27 4.09
C ALA A 39 16.15 -11.81 3.57
N LEU A 40 17.35 -11.40 3.14
CA LEU A 40 17.58 -10.03 2.65
C LEU A 40 16.79 -9.71 1.36
N ALA A 41 16.61 -10.69 0.48
CA ALA A 41 15.77 -10.54 -0.71
C ALA A 41 14.31 -10.31 -0.32
N TRP A 42 13.80 -11.08 0.64
CA TRP A 42 12.46 -10.89 1.18
C TRP A 42 12.27 -9.52 1.83
N GLU A 43 13.26 -8.99 2.57
CA GLU A 43 13.23 -7.61 3.10
C GLU A 43 13.05 -6.59 1.97
N ARG A 44 13.84 -6.71 0.89
CA ARG A 44 13.74 -5.83 -0.27
C ARG A 44 12.39 -5.93 -0.94
N GLU A 45 11.87 -7.14 -1.14
CA GLU A 45 10.54 -7.34 -1.71
C GLU A 45 9.43 -6.79 -0.82
N GLN A 46 9.53 -6.90 0.51
CA GLN A 46 8.52 -6.33 1.41
C GLN A 46 8.58 -4.81 1.42
N LEU A 47 9.76 -4.21 1.45
CA LEU A 47 9.92 -2.76 1.32
C LEU A 47 9.43 -2.29 -0.04
N GLN A 48 9.67 -3.05 -1.09
CA GLN A 48 9.10 -2.80 -2.41
C GLN A 48 7.59 -2.99 -2.42
N LYS A 49 6.97 -3.99 -1.80
CA LYS A 49 5.51 -4.09 -1.73
C LYS A 49 4.86 -2.96 -0.93
N VAL A 50 5.57 -2.45 0.07
CA VAL A 50 5.13 -1.26 0.84
C VAL A 50 5.36 0.02 0.03
N LYS A 51 6.39 0.08 -0.83
CA LYS A 51 6.69 1.23 -1.70
C LYS A 51 5.96 1.22 -3.04
N ALA A 52 5.72 0.05 -3.61
CA ALA A 52 5.21 -0.15 -4.94
C ALA A 52 3.68 -0.06 -4.90
N ASP A 53 3.06 0.81 -5.65
CA ASP A 53 3.53 2.08 -6.21
C ASP A 53 2.21 2.75 -6.59
N LEU A 54 1.63 3.47 -5.62
CA LEU A 54 0.49 4.35 -5.86
C LEU A 54 1.01 5.72 -6.34
N ASP A 55 2.00 5.69 -7.23
CA ASP A 55 2.66 6.87 -7.79
C ASP A 55 1.83 7.52 -8.90
N MET A 56 0.74 6.85 -9.31
CA MET A 56 -0.29 7.45 -10.14
C MET A 56 -1.08 8.51 -9.37
N THR A 57 -1.51 9.54 -10.10
CA THR A 57 -2.41 10.57 -9.55
C THR A 57 -3.78 9.98 -9.27
N PHE A 58 -4.50 10.57 -8.32
CA PHE A 58 -5.86 10.15 -8.00
C PHE A 58 -6.79 10.20 -9.24
N GLU A 59 -6.62 11.19 -10.12
CA GLU A 59 -7.34 11.26 -11.40
C GLU A 59 -7.10 10.04 -12.28
N SER A 60 -5.82 9.66 -12.48
CA SER A 60 -5.48 8.48 -13.28
C SER A 60 -6.03 7.19 -12.66
N PHE A 61 -6.04 7.12 -11.32
CA PHE A 61 -6.63 5.99 -10.60
C PHE A 61 -8.14 5.92 -10.80
N VAL A 62 -8.86 7.05 -10.75
CA VAL A 62 -10.31 7.12 -10.96
C VAL A 62 -10.70 6.61 -12.34
N THR A 63 -9.92 6.91 -13.39
CA THR A 63 -10.17 6.40 -14.74
C THR A 63 -10.11 4.88 -14.78
N VAL A 64 -9.01 4.28 -14.29
CA VAL A 64 -8.85 2.82 -14.24
C VAL A 64 -9.92 2.16 -13.36
N TYR A 65 -10.24 2.77 -12.23
CA TYR A 65 -11.31 2.31 -11.34
C TYR A 65 -12.67 2.32 -12.05
N THR A 66 -12.95 3.35 -12.86
CA THR A 66 -14.22 3.50 -13.58
C THR A 66 -14.39 2.41 -14.62
N GLU A 67 -13.36 2.14 -15.43
CA GLU A 67 -13.37 1.10 -16.45
C GLU A 67 -13.65 -0.31 -15.87
N ASP A 68 -13.04 -0.63 -14.72
CA ASP A 68 -13.22 -1.93 -14.08
C ASP A 68 -14.57 -2.06 -13.34
N MET A 69 -15.01 -0.98 -12.68
CA MET A 69 -16.17 -1.04 -11.77
C MET A 69 -17.51 -0.73 -12.44
N GLN A 70 -17.53 0.11 -13.48
CA GLN A 70 -18.75 0.49 -14.16
C GLN A 70 -19.47 -0.74 -14.75
N ASN A 71 -18.70 -1.70 -15.27
CA ASN A 71 -19.25 -2.93 -15.86
C ASN A 71 -19.81 -3.92 -14.82
N ARG A 72 -19.42 -3.79 -13.55
CA ARG A 72 -19.81 -4.72 -12.48
C ARG A 72 -21.00 -4.22 -11.66
N MET A 73 -21.34 -2.94 -11.76
CA MET A 73 -22.38 -2.31 -10.95
C MET A 73 -23.60 -1.89 -11.77
N LYS A 74 -24.76 -1.86 -11.13
CA LYS A 74 -25.97 -1.27 -11.72
C LYS A 74 -25.75 0.22 -11.95
N GLU A 75 -26.25 0.71 -13.08
CA GLU A 75 -26.07 2.09 -13.55
C GLU A 75 -26.48 3.13 -12.52
N ASN A 76 -27.65 2.97 -11.87
CA ASN A 76 -28.11 3.88 -10.81
C ASN A 76 -27.11 4.01 -9.64
N THR A 77 -26.48 2.90 -9.27
CA THR A 77 -25.47 2.87 -8.19
C THR A 77 -24.17 3.51 -8.66
N TRP A 78 -23.78 3.27 -9.92
CA TRP A 78 -22.60 3.89 -10.51
C TRP A 78 -22.75 5.40 -10.64
N ALA A 79 -23.88 5.89 -11.16
CA ALA A 79 -24.13 7.32 -11.34
C ALA A 79 -24.00 8.11 -10.03
N THR A 80 -24.47 7.54 -8.91
CA THR A 80 -24.30 8.16 -7.59
C THR A 80 -22.83 8.22 -7.18
N LYS A 81 -22.08 7.12 -7.38
CA LYS A 81 -20.64 7.06 -7.08
C LYS A 81 -19.83 8.01 -7.95
N GLU A 82 -20.08 8.01 -9.25
CA GLU A 82 -19.44 8.90 -10.22
C GLU A 82 -19.67 10.37 -9.84
N HIS A 83 -20.90 10.73 -9.47
CA HIS A 83 -21.21 12.08 -9.02
C HIS A 83 -20.38 12.48 -7.80
N ILE A 84 -20.27 11.61 -6.79
CA ILE A 84 -19.45 11.86 -5.59
C ILE A 84 -17.97 11.98 -5.96
N ILE A 85 -17.46 11.07 -6.78
CA ILE A 85 -16.07 11.08 -7.20
C ILE A 85 -15.75 12.39 -7.93
N ARG A 86 -16.59 12.81 -8.89
CA ARG A 86 -16.41 14.03 -9.68
C ARG A 86 -16.57 15.31 -8.87
N THR A 87 -17.54 15.38 -7.97
CA THR A 87 -17.86 16.63 -7.24
C THR A 87 -17.11 16.79 -5.93
N LYS A 88 -16.69 15.69 -5.29
CA LYS A 88 -16.08 15.71 -3.95
C LYS A 88 -14.65 15.21 -3.93
N LEU A 89 -14.30 14.17 -4.66
CA LEU A 89 -12.98 13.54 -4.53
C LEU A 89 -11.94 14.10 -5.51
N VAL A 90 -12.29 14.21 -6.80
CA VAL A 90 -11.40 14.73 -7.84
C VAL A 90 -10.96 16.19 -7.57
N PRO A 91 -11.82 17.12 -7.16
CA PRO A 91 -11.39 18.51 -6.91
C PRO A 91 -10.34 18.65 -5.81
N PHE A 92 -10.35 17.73 -4.82
CA PHE A 92 -9.46 17.79 -3.66
C PHE A 92 -8.20 16.94 -3.84
N PHE A 93 -8.34 15.74 -4.40
CA PHE A 93 -7.25 14.76 -4.49
C PHE A 93 -6.71 14.57 -5.91
N GLY A 94 -7.38 15.08 -6.95
CA GLY A 94 -7.17 14.72 -8.35
C GLY A 94 -5.71 14.77 -8.82
N LYS A 95 -5.03 15.89 -8.56
CA LYS A 95 -3.62 16.11 -8.92
C LYS A 95 -2.61 15.47 -7.97
N ARG A 96 -3.06 15.01 -6.81
CA ARG A 96 -2.17 14.42 -5.80
C ARG A 96 -1.87 12.98 -6.15
N LYS A 97 -0.70 12.51 -5.76
CA LYS A 97 -0.37 11.10 -5.84
C LYS A 97 -1.19 10.32 -4.84
N MET A 98 -1.65 9.15 -5.23
CA MET A 98 -2.47 8.30 -4.37
C MET A 98 -1.70 7.84 -3.12
N SER A 99 -0.37 7.72 -3.22
CA SER A 99 0.54 7.46 -2.09
C SER A 99 0.68 8.62 -1.08
N GLU A 100 0.33 9.84 -1.47
CA GLU A 100 0.49 11.05 -0.66
C GLU A 100 -0.76 11.41 0.14
N ILE A 101 -1.91 10.80 -0.19
CA ILE A 101 -3.19 11.03 0.51
C ILE A 101 -3.10 10.45 1.92
N GLN A 102 -3.07 11.32 2.94
CA GLN A 102 -2.96 10.91 4.33
C GLN A 102 -4.33 10.85 5.02
N PRO A 103 -4.53 9.98 6.03
CA PRO A 103 -5.80 9.89 6.77
C PRO A 103 -6.28 11.23 7.36
N LYS A 104 -5.35 12.10 7.76
CA LYS A 104 -5.65 13.45 8.27
C LYS A 104 -6.41 14.32 7.26
N GLU A 105 -6.24 14.07 5.97
CA GLU A 105 -6.84 14.84 4.88
C GLU A 105 -8.22 14.31 4.50
N ILE A 106 -8.58 13.13 5.00
CA ILE A 106 -9.89 12.49 4.79
C ILE A 106 -10.86 12.88 5.92
N ILE A 107 -10.33 13.18 7.11
CA ILE A 107 -11.11 13.54 8.31
C ILE A 107 -11.43 15.05 8.36
N ALA A 108 -10.65 15.87 7.65
CA ALA A 108 -10.74 17.33 7.66
C ALA A 108 -11.87 17.87 6.78
#